data_AF-A0A162GPG4-F1
#
_entry.id   AF-A0A162GPG4-F1
#
_cell.length_a   1.000
_cell.length_b   1.000
_cell.length_c   1.000
_cell.angle_alpha   90.00
_cell.angle_beta   90.00
_cell.angle_gamma   90.00
#
_symmetry.space_group_name_H-M   'P 1'
#
loop_
_entity.id
_entity.type
_entity.pdbx_description
1 polymer ?
#
loop_
_entity_poly.entity_id
_entity_poly.type
_entity_poly.pdbx_seq_one_letter_code
_entity_poly.pdbx_strand_id
1 'polypeptide(L)'
;MTIDMVAARAKAGKATVYRRWESKAELVLEALSCLRGADLAEDSLPDTGSLRGDLVALVKPHAIVDAERKLRIMSGVVAMISKAPELADAVRTAIVEPRARANRLLLRRAIARGEVSADIDVEQLALVTPSMVAYRVLLLREPVTRDYLISLIDGVMLPAAGVRADG
;
A
#
# COMPACT_ATOMS: atom_id res chain seq x y z
N MET A 1 -0.99 -9.80 19.04
CA MET A 1 -0.19 -10.94 18.55
C MET A 1 1.04 -11.08 19.43
N THR A 2 1.25 -12.23 20.07
CA THR A 2 2.48 -12.55 20.83
C THR A 2 3.26 -13.65 20.11
N ILE A 3 4.56 -13.74 20.35
CA ILE A 3 5.39 -14.85 19.82
C ILE A 3 4.86 -16.20 20.30
N ASP A 4 4.32 -16.26 21.52
CA ASP A 4 3.69 -17.45 22.11
C ASP A 4 2.48 -17.93 21.29
N MET A 5 1.60 -17.01 20.88
CA MET A 5 0.46 -17.33 20.02
C MET A 5 0.91 -17.85 18.64
N VAL A 6 2.00 -17.29 18.10
CA VAL A 6 2.55 -17.68 16.80
C VAL A 6 3.18 -19.07 16.88
N ALA A 7 3.99 -19.32 17.91
CA ALA A 7 4.60 -20.62 18.19
C ALA A 7 3.53 -21.72 18.37
N ALA A 8 2.50 -21.45 19.18
CA ALA A 8 1.39 -22.37 19.40
C ALA A 8 0.63 -22.68 18.10
N ARG A 9 0.33 -21.66 17.28
CA ARG A 9 -0.38 -21.84 16.00
C ARG A 9 0.45 -22.55 14.94
N ALA A 10 1.77 -22.32 14.92
CA ALA A 10 2.71 -22.98 14.03
C ALA A 10 3.12 -24.38 14.50
N LYS A 11 2.65 -24.84 15.67
CA LYS A 11 3.10 -26.07 16.35
C LYS A 11 4.63 -26.13 16.46
N ALA A 12 5.25 -24.99 16.72
CA ALA A 12 6.70 -24.82 16.85
C ALA A 12 7.07 -24.38 18.27
N GLY A 13 8.29 -24.69 18.71
CA GLY A 13 8.83 -24.17 19.97
C GLY A 13 9.23 -22.69 19.85
N LYS A 14 9.19 -21.93 20.95
CA LYS A 14 9.63 -20.52 20.99
C LYS A 14 11.05 -20.34 20.44
N ALA A 15 11.97 -21.24 20.81
CA ALA A 15 13.35 -21.22 20.33
C ALA A 15 13.45 -21.36 18.80
N THR A 16 12.56 -22.13 18.18
CA THR A 16 12.49 -22.25 16.70
C THR A 16 12.03 -20.95 16.06
N VAL A 17 11.08 -20.24 16.67
CA VAL A 17 10.60 -18.94 16.19
C VAL A 17 11.71 -17.89 16.32
N TYR A 18 12.37 -17.78 17.48
CA TYR A 18 13.47 -16.82 17.68
C TYR A 18 14.72 -17.10 16.83
N ARG A 19 14.96 -18.37 16.45
CA ARG A 19 16.06 -18.71 15.54
C ARG A 19 15.82 -18.22 14.12
N ARG A 20 14.56 -18.10 13.70
CA ARG A 20 14.18 -17.64 12.36
C ARG A 20 13.95 -16.13 12.30
N TRP A 21 13.53 -15.54 13.41
CA TRP A 21 13.32 -14.10 13.55
C TRP A 21 13.93 -13.61 14.86
N GLU A 22 14.97 -12.78 14.74
CA GLU A 22 15.70 -12.23 15.88
C GLU A 22 14.84 -11.26 16.70
N SER A 23 13.78 -10.72 16.10
CA SER A 23 12.82 -9.84 16.78
C SER A 23 11.36 -10.05 16.35
N LYS A 24 10.43 -9.61 17.20
CA LYS A 24 9.00 -9.53 16.86
C LYS A 24 8.75 -8.62 15.64
N ALA A 25 9.57 -7.59 15.44
CA ALA A 25 9.47 -6.69 14.30
C ALA A 25 9.81 -7.42 12.99
N GLU A 26 10.86 -8.23 12.99
CA GLU A 26 11.27 -9.03 11.82
C GLU A 26 10.21 -10.07 11.44
N LEU A 27 9.64 -10.77 12.42
CA LEU A 27 8.50 -11.67 12.22
C LEU A 27 7.32 -10.94 11.57
N VAL A 28 6.96 -9.75 12.07
CA VAL A 28 5.87 -8.94 11.53
C VAL A 28 6.18 -8.48 10.11
N LEU A 29 7.41 -8.04 9.84
CA LEU A 29 7.87 -7.66 8.50
C LEU A 29 7.73 -8.81 7.51
N GLU A 30 8.19 -10.02 7.86
CA GLU A 30 8.07 -11.20 6.98
C GLU A 30 6.61 -11.62 6.81
N ALA A 31 5.80 -11.60 7.87
CA ALA A 31 4.38 -11.92 7.75
C ALA A 31 3.60 -10.93 6.86
N LEU A 32 3.94 -9.63 6.96
CA LEU A 32 3.34 -8.58 6.15
C LEU A 32 3.94 -8.49 4.74
N SER A 33 5.17 -8.97 4.53
CA SER A 33 5.78 -9.02 3.19
C SER A 33 5.02 -9.96 2.26
N CYS A 34 4.42 -11.03 2.79
CA CYS A 34 3.52 -11.91 2.05
C CYS A 34 2.24 -11.21 1.53
N LEU A 35 1.94 -9.99 2.01
CA LEU A 35 0.84 -9.16 1.52
C LEU A 35 1.26 -8.22 0.38
N ARG A 36 2.57 -8.08 0.13
CA ARG A 36 3.09 -7.27 -0.96
C ARG A 36 2.82 -8.00 -2.27
N GLY A 37 2.17 -7.33 -3.21
CA GLY A 37 2.13 -7.80 -4.60
C GLY A 37 3.51 -7.61 -5.23
N ALA A 38 4.01 -8.60 -5.95
CA ALA A 38 5.26 -8.53 -6.71
C ALA A 38 5.29 -7.35 -7.70
N ASP A 39 4.10 -6.91 -8.14
CA ASP A 39 3.86 -5.87 -9.14
C ASP A 39 4.24 -4.43 -8.69
N LEU A 40 4.69 -4.23 -7.46
CA LEU A 40 5.16 -2.92 -6.95
C LEU A 40 6.69 -2.79 -6.96
N ALA A 41 7.41 -3.78 -7.49
CA ALA A 41 8.82 -3.64 -7.80
C ALA A 41 9.02 -2.54 -8.85
N GLU A 42 10.12 -1.79 -8.72
CA GLU A 42 10.44 -0.65 -9.59
C GLU A 42 10.46 -1.03 -11.07
N ASP A 43 11.08 -2.17 -11.39
CA ASP A 43 11.17 -2.71 -12.75
C ASP A 43 9.84 -3.26 -13.28
N SER A 44 8.82 -3.38 -12.43
CA SER A 44 7.48 -3.86 -12.78
C SER A 44 6.45 -2.74 -12.89
N LEU A 45 6.83 -1.48 -12.62
CA LEU A 45 5.89 -0.37 -12.70
C LEU A 45 5.55 -0.04 -14.16
N PRO A 46 4.27 0.23 -14.47
CA PRO A 46 3.84 0.65 -15.80
C PRO A 46 4.57 1.90 -16.29
N ASP A 47 4.79 1.97 -17.59
CA ASP A 47 5.25 3.17 -18.30
C ASP A 47 4.50 3.29 -19.63
N THR A 48 3.25 3.75 -19.50
CA THR A 48 2.28 3.90 -20.59
C THR A 48 2.43 5.23 -21.34
N GLY A 49 3.34 6.10 -20.88
CA GLY A 49 3.54 7.44 -21.43
C GLY A 49 2.60 8.51 -20.88
N SER A 50 1.74 8.21 -19.90
CA SER A 50 0.93 9.20 -19.18
C SER A 50 0.76 8.84 -17.71
N LEU A 51 0.68 9.84 -16.82
CA LEU A 51 0.44 9.62 -15.39
C LEU A 51 -0.86 8.84 -15.16
N ARG A 52 -1.92 9.19 -15.91
CA ARG A 52 -3.20 8.50 -15.83
C ARG A 52 -3.07 7.04 -16.23
N GLY A 53 -2.45 6.75 -17.37
CA GLY A 53 -2.26 5.39 -17.86
C GLY A 53 -1.43 4.56 -16.88
N ASP A 54 -0.39 5.16 -16.29
CA ASP A 54 0.48 4.50 -15.32
C ASP A 54 -0.28 4.12 -14.05
N LEU A 55 -1.06 5.06 -13.49
CA LEU A 55 -1.89 4.83 -12.29
C LEU A 55 -3.01 3.80 -12.55
N VAL A 56 -3.69 3.89 -13.71
CA VAL A 56 -4.76 2.96 -14.08
C VAL A 56 -4.22 1.55 -14.33
N ALA A 57 -3.02 1.42 -14.91
CA ALA A 57 -2.39 0.12 -15.14
C ALA A 57 -1.99 -0.61 -13.83
N LEU A 58 -1.82 0.14 -12.73
CA LEU A 58 -1.67 -0.43 -11.38
C LEU A 58 -3.00 -0.91 -10.76
N VAL A 59 -4.15 -0.54 -11.34
CA VAL A 59 -5.47 -1.02 -10.88
C VAL A 59 -5.73 -2.43 -11.45
N LYS A 60 -5.33 -3.45 -10.69
CA LYS A 60 -5.49 -4.85 -11.10
C LYS A 60 -6.96 -5.34 -10.99
N PRO A 61 -7.44 -6.19 -11.90
CA PRO A 61 -8.76 -6.83 -11.82
C PRO A 61 -8.96 -7.63 -10.53
N HIS A 62 -7.88 -8.21 -9.98
CA HIS A 62 -7.88 -8.98 -8.74
C HIS A 62 -7.62 -8.14 -7.48
N ALA A 63 -7.64 -6.81 -7.57
CA ALA A 63 -7.81 -5.97 -6.38
C ALA A 63 -9.13 -6.32 -5.63
N ILE A 64 -10.03 -7.05 -6.31
CA ILE A 64 -11.32 -7.61 -5.89
C ILE A 64 -11.18 -8.91 -5.07
N VAL A 65 -9.96 -9.39 -4.73
CA VAL A 65 -9.80 -10.58 -3.88
C VAL A 65 -10.15 -10.26 -2.42
N ASP A 66 -11.33 -10.76 -2.02
CA ASP A 66 -11.94 -10.82 -0.68
C ASP A 66 -11.68 -9.58 0.19
N ALA A 67 -12.49 -8.53 -0.04
CA ALA A 67 -12.47 -7.29 0.73
C ALA A 67 -12.52 -7.56 2.24
N GLU A 68 -13.20 -8.63 2.67
CA GLU A 68 -13.23 -9.02 4.07
C GLU A 68 -11.88 -9.55 4.56
N ARG A 69 -11.18 -10.36 3.76
CA ARG A 69 -9.82 -10.83 4.11
C ARG A 69 -8.87 -9.65 4.25
N LYS A 70 -8.89 -8.70 3.31
CA LYS A 70 -8.07 -7.49 3.39
C LYS A 70 -8.43 -6.65 4.61
N LEU A 71 -9.72 -6.48 4.90
CA LEU A 71 -10.21 -5.78 6.08
C LEU A 71 -9.72 -6.44 7.37
N ARG A 72 -9.83 -7.77 7.50
CA ARG A 72 -9.35 -8.53 8.66
C ARG A 72 -7.85 -8.34 8.87
N ILE A 73 -7.07 -8.39 7.79
CA ILE A 73 -5.62 -8.20 7.84
C ILE A 73 -5.28 -6.77 8.27
N MET A 74 -5.83 -5.75 7.61
CA MET A 74 -5.56 -4.35 7.92
C MET A 74 -6.02 -3.95 9.33
N SER A 75 -7.18 -4.46 9.77
CA SER A 75 -7.66 -4.25 11.14
C SER A 75 -6.72 -4.87 12.17
N GLY A 76 -6.18 -6.06 11.88
CA GLY A 76 -5.17 -6.71 12.71
C GLY A 76 -3.86 -5.91 12.79
N VAL A 77 -3.45 -5.29 11.69
CA VAL A 77 -2.27 -4.40 11.62
C VAL A 77 -2.49 -3.14 12.44
N VAL A 78 -3.64 -2.47 12.30
CA VAL A 78 -3.96 -1.27 13.09
C VAL A 78 -3.98 -1.59 14.59
N ALA A 79 -4.68 -2.67 14.98
CA ALA A 79 -4.71 -3.11 16.37
C ALA A 79 -3.32 -3.51 16.92
N MET A 80 -2.42 -3.99 16.05
CA MET A 80 -1.04 -4.28 16.42
C MET A 80 -0.27 -3.00 16.72
N ILE A 81 -0.33 -1.99 15.85
CA ILE A 81 0.35 -0.70 16.04
C ILE A 81 -0.14 -0.02 17.31
N SER A 82 -1.46 0.00 17.56
CA SER A 82 -2.02 0.62 18.77
C SER A 82 -1.53 0.00 20.08
N LYS A 83 -1.15 -1.28 20.07
CA LYS A 83 -0.67 -2.02 21.25
C LYS A 83 0.84 -2.11 21.35
N ALA A 84 1.55 -1.83 20.27
CA ALA A 84 2.99 -1.97 20.13
C ALA A 84 3.52 -0.88 19.18
N PRO A 85 3.59 0.38 19.64
CA PRO A 85 4.03 1.51 18.83
C PRO A 85 5.43 1.33 18.25
N GLU A 86 6.29 0.55 18.91
CA GLU A 86 7.63 0.18 18.43
C GLU A 86 7.61 -0.60 17.10
N LEU A 87 6.46 -1.18 16.72
CA LEU A 87 6.27 -1.86 15.44
C LEU A 87 5.79 -0.94 14.32
N ALA A 88 5.53 0.35 14.60
CA ALA A 88 5.02 1.28 13.61
C ALA A 88 5.95 1.41 12.40
N ASP A 89 7.27 1.46 12.62
CA ASP A 89 8.27 1.54 11.56
C ASP A 89 8.28 0.30 10.67
N ALA A 90 8.18 -0.88 11.28
CA ALA A 90 8.07 -2.14 10.57
C ALA A 90 6.80 -2.17 9.69
N VAL A 91 5.66 -1.75 10.23
CA VAL A 91 4.41 -1.69 9.47
C VAL A 91 4.49 -0.65 8.35
N ARG A 92 5.01 0.55 8.61
CA ARG A 92 5.22 1.58 7.58
C ARG A 92 6.03 1.00 6.43
N THR A 93 7.15 0.35 6.74
CA THR A 93 8.07 -0.25 5.76
C THR A 93 7.40 -1.38 4.96
N ALA A 94 6.57 -2.20 5.60
CA ALA A 94 5.97 -3.36 4.94
C ALA A 94 4.70 -3.06 4.14
N ILE A 95 3.90 -2.07 4.57
CA ILE A 95 2.55 -1.83 4.05
C ILE A 95 2.46 -0.50 3.30
N VAL A 96 2.97 0.59 3.89
CA VAL A 96 2.78 1.95 3.37
C VAL A 96 3.81 2.24 2.28
N GLU A 97 5.07 2.00 2.59
CA GLU A 97 6.21 2.39 1.76
C GLU A 97 6.21 1.78 0.35
N PRO A 98 5.85 0.50 0.13
CA PRO A 98 5.83 -0.07 -1.22
C PRO A 98 4.89 0.67 -2.17
N ARG A 99 3.70 1.07 -1.69
CA ARG A 99 2.73 1.81 -2.51
C ARG A 99 3.15 3.27 -2.68
N ALA A 100 3.62 3.90 -1.61
CA ALA A 100 4.10 5.28 -1.65
C ALA A 100 5.26 5.42 -2.65
N ARG A 101 6.26 4.52 -2.58
CA ARG A 101 7.40 4.51 -3.51
C ARG A 101 6.96 4.36 -4.96
N ALA A 102 6.05 3.45 -5.26
CA ALA A 102 5.52 3.27 -6.60
C ALA A 102 4.86 4.58 -7.11
N ASN A 103 4.01 5.19 -6.30
CA ASN A 103 3.34 6.45 -6.66
C ASN A 103 4.35 7.60 -6.85
N ARG A 104 5.36 7.73 -5.98
CA ARG A 104 6.44 8.72 -6.14
C ARG A 104 7.17 8.55 -7.47
N LEU A 105 7.48 7.31 -7.87
CA LEU A 105 8.17 7.07 -9.12
C LEU A 105 7.32 7.48 -10.32
N LEU A 106 6.04 7.13 -10.33
CA LEU A 106 5.13 7.51 -11.40
C LEU A 106 4.94 9.04 -11.50
N LEU A 107 4.81 9.73 -10.36
CA LEU A 107 4.73 11.19 -10.31
C LEU A 107 6.02 11.85 -10.84
N ARG A 108 7.19 11.34 -10.44
CA ARG A 108 8.48 11.84 -10.94
C ARG A 108 8.65 11.61 -12.45
N ARG A 109 8.19 10.47 -12.98
CA ARG A 109 8.15 10.23 -14.43
C ARG A 109 7.25 11.23 -15.14
N ALA A 110 6.06 11.51 -14.61
CA ALA A 110 5.16 12.50 -15.17
C ALA A 110 5.75 13.93 -15.17
N ILE A 111 6.47 14.31 -14.11
CA ILE A 111 7.23 15.57 -14.05
C ILE A 111 8.32 15.59 -15.14
N ALA A 112 9.10 14.51 -15.28
CA ALA A 112 10.14 14.41 -16.29
C ALA A 112 9.59 14.50 -17.73
N ARG A 113 8.36 14.03 -17.95
CA ARG A 113 7.64 14.15 -19.24
C ARG A 113 6.98 15.53 -19.45
N GLY A 114 6.95 16.39 -18.43
CA GLY A 114 6.29 17.69 -18.47
C GLY A 114 4.77 17.65 -18.36
N GLU A 115 4.19 16.51 -17.97
CA GLU A 115 2.74 16.38 -17.73
C GLU A 115 2.28 17.08 -16.44
N VAL A 116 3.20 17.20 -15.47
CA VAL A 116 2.93 17.67 -14.11
C VAL A 116 3.98 18.70 -13.72
N SER A 117 3.57 19.76 -13.02
CA SER A 117 4.50 20.77 -12.51
C SER A 117 5.52 20.16 -11.55
N ALA A 118 6.78 20.61 -11.60
CA ALA A 118 7.81 20.21 -10.64
C ALA A 118 7.55 20.72 -9.21
N ASP A 119 6.62 21.68 -9.05
CA ASP A 119 6.29 22.30 -7.76
C ASP A 119 5.27 21.51 -6.92
N ILE A 120 4.77 20.37 -7.42
CA ILE A 120 3.81 19.56 -6.66
C ILE A 120 4.48 18.90 -5.45
N ASP A 121 3.72 18.72 -4.37
CA ASP A 121 4.15 17.93 -3.23
C ASP A 121 4.02 16.43 -3.53
N VAL A 122 5.07 15.87 -4.15
CA VAL A 122 5.14 14.45 -4.54
C VAL A 122 4.97 13.53 -3.33
N GLU A 123 5.47 13.91 -2.16
CA GLU A 123 5.42 13.06 -0.96
C GLU A 123 3.99 12.97 -0.41
N GLN A 124 3.27 14.09 -0.32
CA GLN A 124 1.87 14.08 0.09
C GLN A 124 1.00 13.38 -0.95
N LEU A 125 1.19 13.71 -2.23
CA LEU A 125 0.36 13.17 -3.30
C LEU A 125 0.52 11.65 -3.44
N ALA A 126 1.74 11.13 -3.21
CA ALA A 126 1.98 9.68 -3.19
C ALA A 126 1.17 8.92 -2.12
N LEU A 127 0.75 9.60 -1.05
CA LEU A 127 -0.01 9.02 0.05
C LEU A 127 -1.53 9.16 -0.10
N VAL A 128 -2.04 10.01 -0.99
CA VAL A 128 -3.49 10.27 -1.15
C VAL A 128 -4.26 8.98 -1.45
N THR A 129 -3.88 8.27 -2.52
CA THR A 129 -4.56 7.04 -2.92
C THR A 129 -4.59 5.96 -1.82
N PRO A 130 -3.45 5.54 -1.24
CA PRO A 130 -3.47 4.53 -0.17
C PRO A 130 -4.24 4.99 1.08
N SER A 131 -4.24 6.29 1.40
CA SER A 131 -4.98 6.83 2.55
C SER A 131 -6.50 6.74 2.34
N MET A 132 -6.99 7.11 1.16
CA MET A 132 -8.42 7.01 0.84
C MET A 132 -8.90 5.57 0.75
N VAL A 133 -8.07 4.67 0.20
CA VAL A 133 -8.34 3.23 0.20
C VAL A 133 -8.39 2.69 1.63
N ALA A 134 -7.45 3.07 2.50
CA ALA A 134 -7.44 2.65 3.89
C ALA A 134 -8.68 3.14 4.65
N TYR A 135 -9.06 4.41 4.50
CA TYR A 135 -10.27 4.97 5.12
C TYR A 135 -11.54 4.23 4.67
N ARG A 136 -11.68 4.01 3.35
CA ARG A 136 -12.82 3.28 2.77
C ARG A 136 -12.95 1.86 3.33
N VAL A 137 -11.84 1.15 3.43
CA VAL A 137 -11.84 -0.24 3.94
C VAL A 137 -12.07 -0.25 5.46
N LEU A 138 -11.31 0.53 6.22
CA LEU A 138 -11.29 0.42 7.68
C LEU A 138 -12.48 1.10 8.37
N LEU A 139 -12.85 2.29 7.90
CA LEU A 139 -13.85 3.12 8.56
C LEU A 139 -15.20 3.03 7.86
N LEU A 140 -15.25 3.14 6.53
CA LEU A 140 -16.51 2.99 5.79
C LEU A 140 -16.94 1.53 5.61
N ARG A 141 -16.00 0.58 5.73
CA ARG A 141 -16.24 -0.86 5.49
C ARG A 141 -16.82 -1.16 4.11
N GLU A 142 -16.42 -0.38 3.12
CA GLU A 142 -16.89 -0.52 1.75
C GLU A 142 -15.87 -1.25 0.86
N PRO A 143 -16.33 -1.99 -0.17
CA PRO A 143 -15.42 -2.62 -1.11
C PRO A 143 -14.66 -1.59 -1.93
N VAL A 144 -13.41 -1.90 -2.26
CA VAL A 144 -12.57 -1.13 -3.17
C VAL A 144 -12.76 -1.70 -4.57
N THR A 145 -13.65 -1.07 -5.35
CA THR A 145 -13.92 -1.48 -6.72
C THR A 145 -12.92 -0.83 -7.68
N ARG A 146 -12.81 -1.40 -8.88
CA ARG A 146 -12.03 -0.80 -9.98
C ARG A 146 -12.54 0.60 -10.30
N ASP A 147 -13.86 0.77 -10.38
CA ASP A 147 -14.49 2.05 -10.72
C ASP A 147 -14.23 3.11 -9.66
N TYR A 148 -14.23 2.73 -8.37
CA TYR A 148 -13.83 3.63 -7.30
C TYR A 148 -12.37 4.09 -7.44
N LEU A 149 -11.45 3.18 -7.75
CA LEU A 149 -10.04 3.53 -7.94
C LEU A 149 -9.82 4.43 -9.17
N ILE A 150 -10.54 4.17 -10.27
CA ILE A 150 -10.48 5.03 -11.47
C ILE A 150 -11.06 6.41 -11.15
N SER A 151 -12.22 6.48 -10.49
CA SER A 151 -12.83 7.74 -10.04
C SER A 151 -11.88 8.53 -9.13
N LEU A 152 -11.15 7.86 -8.24
CA LEU A 152 -10.16 8.48 -7.37
C LEU A 152 -8.95 9.03 -8.16
N ILE A 153 -8.50 8.29 -9.17
CA ILE A 153 -7.42 8.74 -10.06
C ILE A 153 -7.87 9.97 -10.84
N ASP A 154 -9.01 9.89 -11.52
CA ASP A 154 -9.49 10.92 -12.45
C ASP A 154 -10.01 12.16 -11.72
N GLY A 155 -10.69 11.98 -10.58
CA GLY A 155 -11.35 13.06 -9.86
C GLY A 155 -10.54 13.69 -8.72
N VAL A 156 -9.44 13.05 -8.28
CA VAL A 156 -8.63 13.57 -7.17
C VAL A 156 -7.15 13.62 -7.54
N MET A 157 -6.56 12.50 -7.97
CA MET A 157 -5.11 12.44 -8.19
C MET A 157 -4.66 13.32 -9.34
N LEU A 158 -5.29 13.22 -10.52
CA LEU A 158 -4.91 14.02 -11.69
C LEU A 158 -5.15 15.52 -11.47
N PRO A 159 -6.33 15.96 -10.96
CA PRO A 159 -6.54 17.38 -10.65
C PRO A 159 -5.56 17.91 -9.60
N ALA A 160 -5.27 17.15 -8.54
CA ALA A 160 -4.29 17.55 -7.52
C ALA A 160 -2.85 17.60 -8.07
N ALA A 161 -2.54 16.81 -9.10
CA ALA A 161 -1.29 16.90 -9.84
C ALA A 161 -1.27 18.06 -10.86
N GLY A 162 -2.37 18.79 -11.03
CA GLY A 162 -2.51 19.85 -12.04
C GLY A 162 -2.66 19.34 -13.48
N VAL A 163 -2.86 18.03 -13.67
CA VAL A 163 -3.18 17.45 -14.98
C VAL A 163 -4.63 17.81 -15.29
N ARG A 164 -4.86 18.65 -16.30
CA ARG A 164 -6.21 18.93 -16.78
C ARG A 164 -6.75 17.68 -17.47
N ALA A 165 -8.00 17.32 -17.18
CA ALA A 165 -8.70 16.40 -18.06
C ALA A 165 -8.75 17.09 -19.43
N ASP A 166 -8.08 16.51 -20.42
CA ASP A 166 -8.26 16.94 -21.80
C ASP A 166 -9.76 16.90 -22.09
N GLY A 167 -10.32 18.05 -22.45
CA GLY A 167 -11.73 18.22 -22.78
C GLY A 167 -12.11 17.54 -24.07
#